data_AF-A0A9W5YAC4-F1
#
_entry.id   AF-A0A9W5YAC4-F1
#
_cell.length_a   1.000
_cell.length_b   1.000
_cell.length_c   1.000
_cell.angle_alpha   90.00
_cell.angle_beta   90.00
_cell.angle_gamma   90.00
#
_symmetry.space_group_name_H-M   'P 1'
#
loop_
_entity.id
_entity.type
_entity.pdbx_description
1 polymer ?
#
loop_
_entity_poly.entity_id
_entity_poly.type
_entity_poly.pdbx_seq_one_letter_code
_entity_poly.pdbx_strand_id
1 'polypeptide(L)'
;MKFPKLGLLKTKFHREIPRNHKILSATISQVPTGAYFVSITTEFEKEIIQVPSNGNIVGLDFSMKELFVSSENQRAKYPRFFRMLEAIKSKIQDRIFYINYLLN
;
A
#
# COMPACT_ATOMS: atom_id res chain seq x y z
N MET A 1 -7.22 -20.54 -6.85
CA MET A 1 -5.77 -20.56 -7.15
C MET A 1 -5.16 -21.81 -6.55
N LYS A 2 -4.26 -22.49 -7.26
CA LYS A 2 -3.60 -23.71 -6.77
C LYS A 2 -2.25 -23.35 -6.15
N PHE A 3 -2.06 -23.67 -4.88
CA PHE A 3 -0.81 -23.48 -4.16
C PHE A 3 -0.04 -24.80 -4.08
N PRO A 4 1.31 -24.78 -4.15
CA PRO A 4 2.12 -26.01 -4.16
C PRO A 4 1.85 -26.95 -2.97
N LYS A 5 1.64 -26.40 -1.77
CA LYS A 5 1.42 -27.18 -0.53
C LYS A 5 -0.04 -27.22 -0.06
N LEU A 6 -0.86 -26.24 -0.43
CA LEU A 6 -2.23 -26.09 0.10
C LEU A 6 -3.31 -26.48 -0.91
N GLY A 7 -2.92 -26.87 -2.13
CA GLY A 7 -3.86 -27.25 -3.18
C GLY A 7 -4.73 -26.07 -3.64
N LEU A 8 -5.95 -26.36 -4.07
CA LEU A 8 -6.92 -25.35 -4.51
C LEU A 8 -7.60 -24.70 -3.31
N LEU A 9 -7.35 -23.40 -3.13
CA LEU A 9 -8.04 -22.59 -2.13
C LEU A 9 -9.05 -21.65 -2.81
N LYS A 10 -10.22 -21.49 -2.18
CA LYS A 10 -11.14 -20.39 -2.49
C LYS A 10 -10.54 -19.10 -1.93
N THR A 11 -10.14 -18.21 -2.83
CA THR A 11 -9.46 -16.96 -2.50
C THR A 11 -10.27 -15.78 -3.00
N LYS A 12 -10.46 -14.76 -2.15
CA LYS A 12 -11.03 -13.48 -2.57
C LYS A 12 -9.89 -12.56 -3.02
N PHE A 13 -9.81 -12.31 -4.31
CA PHE A 13 -8.81 -11.41 -4.85
C PHE A 13 -9.23 -9.96 -4.69
N HIS A 14 -8.31 -9.11 -4.23
CA HIS A 14 -8.49 -7.66 -4.26
C HIS A 14 -8.45 -7.12 -5.71
N ARG A 15 -7.65 -7.76 -6.57
CA ARG A 15 -7.51 -7.47 -8.00
C ARG A 15 -7.19 -8.76 -8.76
N GLU A 16 -7.65 -8.87 -9.99
CA GLU A 16 -7.23 -9.98 -10.87
C GLU A 16 -5.76 -9.81 -11.28
N ILE A 17 -5.05 -10.92 -11.42
CA ILE A 17 -3.69 -10.92 -11.95
C ILE A 17 -3.80 -10.99 -13.48
N PRO A 18 -3.28 -10.00 -14.22
CA PRO A 18 -3.33 -10.03 -15.68
C PRO A 18 -2.61 -11.26 -16.26
N ARG A 19 -3.12 -11.79 -17.37
CA ARG A 19 -2.61 -13.05 -17.95
C ARG A 19 -1.16 -12.96 -18.45
N ASN A 20 -0.72 -11.76 -18.83
CA ASN A 20 0.65 -11.48 -19.27
C ASN A 20 1.64 -11.29 -18.11
N HIS A 21 1.19 -11.38 -16.86
CA HIS A 21 2.06 -11.32 -15.70
C HIS A 21 2.52 -12.72 -15.31
N LYS A 22 3.81 -12.84 -14.98
CA LYS A 22 4.39 -14.06 -14.42
C LYS A 22 4.45 -13.94 -12.90
N ILE A 23 3.94 -14.95 -12.20
CA ILE A 23 4.00 -15.01 -10.74
C ILE A 23 5.42 -15.42 -10.32
N LEU A 24 6.05 -14.61 -9.48
CA LEU A 24 7.38 -14.87 -8.93
C LEU A 24 7.30 -15.61 -7.59
N SER A 25 6.45 -15.11 -6.69
CA SER A 25 6.33 -15.66 -5.34
C SER A 25 4.96 -15.37 -4.73
N ALA A 26 4.62 -16.14 -3.71
CA ALA A 26 3.45 -15.90 -2.87
C ALA A 26 3.83 -16.03 -1.41
N THR A 27 3.54 -15.00 -0.62
CA THR A 27 3.77 -14.98 0.83
C THR A 27 2.44 -15.11 1.55
N ILE A 28 2.33 -16.10 2.43
CA ILE A 28 1.14 -16.36 3.24
C ILE A 28 1.41 -15.82 4.64
N SER A 29 0.51 -15.00 5.17
CA SER A 29 0.55 -14.52 6.55
C SER A 29 -0.76 -14.83 7.26
N GLN A 30 -0.67 -15.11 8.56
CA GLN A 30 -1.81 -15.31 9.44
C GLN A 30 -1.80 -14.21 10.50
N VAL A 31 -2.95 -13.57 10.72
CA VAL A 31 -3.13 -12.61 11.81
C VAL A 31 -3.70 -13.31 13.04
N PRO A 32 -3.54 -12.75 14.26
CA PRO A 32 -4.04 -13.37 15.50
C PRO A 32 -5.53 -13.69 15.52
N THR A 33 -6.34 -13.01 14.69
CA THR A 33 -7.76 -13.32 14.51
C THR A 33 -8.02 -14.62 13.74
N GLY A 34 -6.97 -15.32 13.31
CA GLY A 34 -7.05 -16.56 12.54
C GLY A 34 -7.20 -16.36 11.03
N ALA A 35 -7.37 -15.11 10.56
CA ALA A 35 -7.49 -14.82 9.13
C ALA A 35 -6.14 -14.98 8.41
N TYR A 36 -6.19 -15.53 7.20
CA TYR A 36 -5.03 -15.69 6.33
C TYR A 36 -5.06 -14.69 5.18
N PHE A 37 -3.90 -14.12 4.87
CA PHE A 37 -3.69 -13.24 3.74
C PHE A 37 -2.59 -13.81 2.84
N VAL A 38 -2.74 -13.59 1.53
CA VAL A 38 -1.73 -13.97 0.54
C VAL A 38 -1.31 -12.74 -0.24
N SER A 39 -0.02 -12.44 -0.22
CA SER A 39 0.61 -11.46 -1.11
C SER A 39 1.23 -12.19 -2.29
N ILE A 40 0.93 -11.76 -3.52
CA ILE A 40 1.44 -12.37 -4.74
C ILE A 40 2.30 -11.34 -5.46
N THR A 41 3.57 -11.67 -5.66
CA THR A 41 4.51 -10.84 -6.42
C THR A 41 4.52 -11.30 -7.87
N THR A 42 4.37 -10.36 -8.79
CA THR A 42 4.35 -10.64 -10.23
C THR A 42 5.31 -9.76 -10.99
N GLU A 43 5.91 -10.29 -12.04
CA GLU A 43 6.66 -9.54 -13.06
C GLU A 43 5.87 -9.47 -14.36
N PHE A 44 6.10 -8.41 -15.13
CA PHE A 44 5.54 -8.27 -16.49
C PHE A 44 6.50 -7.43 -17.32
N GLU A 45 6.55 -7.71 -18.62
CA GLU A 45 7.25 -6.86 -19.56
C GLU A 45 6.39 -5.65 -19.89
N LYS A 46 7.03 -4.48 -19.90
CA LYS A 46 6.40 -3.23 -20.29
C LYS A 46 7.27 -2.58 -21.34
N GLU A 47 6.74 -2.42 -22.54
CA GLU A 47 7.35 -1.56 -23.54
C GLU A 47 7.27 -0.11 -23.05
N ILE A 48 8.44 0.50 -22.83
CA ILE A 48 8.54 1.92 -22.49
C ILE A 48 8.63 2.68 -23.80
N ILE A 49 7.50 3.23 -24.23
CA ILE A 49 7.46 4.15 -25.36
C ILE A 49 8.06 5.47 -24.89
N GLN A 50 9.20 5.86 -25.47
CA GLN A 50 9.73 7.20 -25.21
C GLN A 50 8.81 8.23 -25.85
N VAL A 51 8.23 9.07 -25.01
CA VAL A 51 7.47 10.23 -25.46
C VAL A 51 8.49 11.33 -25.75
N PRO A 52 8.50 11.93 -26.96
CA PRO A 52 9.36 13.07 -27.24
C PRO A 52 9.09 14.18 -26.23
N SER A 53 10.17 14.83 -25.76
CA SER A 53 10.03 15.94 -24.82
C SER A 53 9.39 17.12 -25.52
N ASN A 54 8.21 17.53 -25.06
CA ASN A 54 7.51 18.71 -25.57
C ASN A 54 8.06 20.02 -24.97
N GLY A 55 9.25 20.00 -24.35
CA GLY A 55 9.81 21.14 -23.60
C GLY A 55 9.17 21.41 -22.24
N ASN A 56 8.03 20.78 -21.94
CA ASN A 56 7.31 20.88 -20.67
C ASN A 56 7.92 19.95 -19.59
N ILE A 57 9.18 20.20 -19.25
CA ILE A 57 9.88 19.45 -18.20
C ILE A 57 9.54 20.10 -16.86
N VAL A 58 8.83 19.37 -16.00
CA VAL A 58 8.52 19.81 -14.64
C VAL A 58 9.52 19.18 -13.67
N GLY A 59 10.31 20.02 -13.00
CA GLY A 59 11.17 19.58 -11.90
C GLY A 59 10.34 19.38 -10.64
N LEU A 60 10.60 18.32 -9.88
CA LEU A 60 9.96 18.05 -8.60
C LEU A 60 11.03 18.02 -7.51
N ASP A 61 11.04 19.04 -6.65
CA ASP A 61 11.93 19.11 -5.50
C ASP A 61 11.21 18.60 -4.25
N PHE A 62 11.95 17.91 -3.39
CA PHE A 62 11.42 17.41 -2.13
C PHE A 62 11.10 18.55 -1.17
N SER A 63 9.95 18.44 -0.50
CA SER A 63 9.55 19.36 0.58
C SER A 63 9.10 18.56 1.80
N MET A 64 9.75 18.79 2.94
CA MET A 64 9.40 18.13 4.20
C MET A 64 7.97 18.48 4.66
N LYS A 65 7.48 19.68 4.35
CA LYS A 65 6.15 20.15 4.78
C LYS A 65 5.02 19.60 3.90
N GLU A 66 5.28 19.44 2.60
CA GLU A 66 4.23 19.25 1.57
C GLU A 66 4.53 18.11 0.58
N LEU A 67 5.47 17.22 0.90
CA LEU A 67 6.00 16.14 0.06
C LEU A 67 6.88 16.63 -1.10
N PHE A 68 6.35 17.48 -1.98
CA PHE A 68 7.11 18.06 -3.09
C PHE A 68 6.64 19.48 -3.45
N VAL A 69 7.52 20.22 -4.13
CA VAL A 69 7.22 21.47 -4.83
C VAL A 69 7.71 21.35 -6.28
N SER A 70 6.90 21.73 -7.25
CA SER A 70 7.31 21.73 -8.65
C SER A 70 8.00 23.03 -9.06
N SER A 71 8.74 23.01 -10.17
CA SER A 71 9.28 24.24 -10.81
C SER A 71 8.20 25.26 -11.18
N GLU A 72 6.95 24.83 -11.31
CA GLU A 72 5.76 25.67 -11.55
C GLU A 72 5.06 26.08 -10.23
N ASN A 73 5.73 25.88 -9.09
CA ASN A 73 5.25 26.18 -7.74
C ASN A 73 3.98 25.39 -7.34
N GLN A 74 3.71 24.25 -8.00
CA GLN A 74 2.66 23.31 -7.59
C GLN A 74 3.11 22.51 -6.36
N ARG A 75 2.22 22.30 -5.39
CA ARG A 75 2.48 21.60 -4.13
C ARG A 75 1.58 20.38 -4.01
N ALA A 76 2.08 19.29 -3.42
CA ALA A 76 1.35 18.01 -3.34
C ALA A 76 0.07 18.05 -2.47
N LYS A 77 -0.22 19.17 -1.79
CA LYS A 77 -1.31 19.30 -0.80
C LYS A 77 -1.37 18.10 0.16
N TYR A 78 -0.20 17.69 0.67
CA TYR A 78 -0.08 16.48 1.46
C TYR A 78 -1.01 16.51 2.70
N PRO A 79 -1.99 15.60 2.81
CA PRO A 79 -3.02 15.65 3.84
C PRO A 79 -2.53 15.17 5.23
N ARG A 80 -1.22 15.05 5.43
CA ARG A 80 -0.57 14.68 6.70
C ARG A 80 -1.14 13.39 7.32
N PHE A 81 -1.31 12.36 6.50
CA PHE A 81 -1.85 11.06 6.92
C PHE A 81 -1.17 10.48 8.17
N PHE A 82 0.15 10.61 8.27
CA PHE A 82 0.90 10.11 9.42
C PHE A 82 0.41 10.72 10.75
N ARG A 83 0.30 12.05 10.85
CA ARG A 83 -0.21 12.73 12.06
C ARG A 83 -1.66 12.35 12.36
N MET A 84 -2.48 12.20 11.32
CA MET A 84 -3.86 11.75 11.50
C MET A 84 -3.92 10.33 12.09
N LEU A 85 -3.11 9.41 11.57
CA LEU A 85 -3.02 8.04 12.07
C LEU A 85 -2.44 7.98 13.48
N GLU A 86 -1.46 8.80 13.83
CA GLU A 86 -0.93 8.90 15.20
C GLU A 86 -2.01 9.34 16.20
N ALA A 87 -2.80 10.36 15.84
CA ALA A 87 -3.91 10.82 16.68
C ALA A 87 -4.99 9.73 16.85
N ILE A 88 -5.33 9.01 15.78
CA ILE A 88 -6.26 7.87 15.84
C ILE A 88 -5.70 6.77 16.74
N LYS A 89 -4.42 6.42 16.56
CA LYS A 89 -3.73 5.40 17.36
C LYS A 89 -3.75 5.76 18.85
N SER A 90 -3.45 7.00 19.21
CA SER A 90 -3.50 7.47 20.60
C SER A 90 -4.89 7.29 21.20
N LYS A 91 -5.94 7.74 20.49
CA LYS A 91 -7.33 7.59 20.95
C LYS A 91 -7.75 6.14 21.14
N ILE A 92 -7.32 5.25 20.24
CA ILE A 92 -7.58 3.81 20.36
C ILE A 92 -6.86 3.25 21.59
N GLN A 93 -5.61 3.65 21.81
CA GLN A 93 -4.82 3.20 22.96
C GLN A 93 -5.45 3.64 24.29
N ASP A 94 -5.92 4.88 24.38
CA ASP A 94 -6.62 5.41 25.56
C ASP A 94 -7.92 4.64 25.82
N ARG A 95 -8.68 4.33 24.75
CA ARG A 95 -9.92 3.55 24.84
C ARG A 95 -9.66 2.12 25.30
N ILE A 96 -8.60 1.48 24.81
CA ILE A 96 -8.19 0.14 25.24
C ILE A 96 -7.80 0.16 26.72
N PHE A 97 -7.03 1.17 27.15
CA PHE A 97 -6.65 1.33 28.55
C PHE A 97 -7.87 1.46 29.46
N TYR A 98 -8.84 2.30 29.10
CA TYR A 98 -10.07 2.48 29.86
C TYR A 98 -10.92 1.20 29.94
N ILE A 99 -11.07 0.46 28.85
CA ILE A 99 -11.80 -0.81 28.85
C ILE A 99 -11.12 -1.83 29.79
N ASN A 100 -9.78 -1.94 29.73
CA ASN A 100 -9.04 -2.83 30.61
C ASN A 100 -9.14 -2.43 32.08
N TYR A 101 -9.21 -1.13 32.39
CA TYR A 101 -9.43 -0.65 33.76
C TYR A 101 -10.82 -1.01 34.31
N LEU A 102 -11.86 -1.00 33.47
CA LEU A 102 -13.22 -1.37 33.89
C LEU A 102 -13.44 -2.89 34.04
N LEU A 103 -12.61 -3.70 33.40
CA LEU A 103 -12.71 -5.16 33.41
C LEU A 103 -11.83 -5.82 34.49
N ASN A 104 -11.03 -5.05 35.23
CA ASN A 104 -10.27 -5.47 36.41
C ASN A 104 -10.82 -4.81 37.67
#